data_AF-A0A964Y0M4-F1
#
_entry.id   AF-A0A964Y0M4-F1
#
_cell.length_a   1.000
_cell.length_b   1.000
_cell.length_c   1.000
_cell.angle_alpha   90.00
_cell.angle_beta   90.00
_cell.angle_gamma   90.00
#
_symmetry.space_group_name_H-M   'P 1'
#
loop_
_entity.id
_entity.type
_entity.pdbx_description
1 polymer ?
#
loop_
_entity_poly.entity_id
_entity_poly.type
_entity_poly.pdbx_seq_one_letter_code
_entity_poly.pdbx_strand_id
1 'polypeptide(L)'
;MMDVPLRLFCRRMSPGLAACRSHLLGHGLTWALFSALATAQTSPDPLFATEKEQIYLDQGFVLYPARKPRHQDPEFLRQQELDRLAKEASERSQQALQAAVEARVEAENKVKRLEEERVVLEQQATASLREERQLRLAAEAKAMQASLDKTKAEQDLNTKWQAERQARIKAQADLQSLMDQKDKLIQSHQQQLKAEEKKRTDLMSQIKKQAGEESEAEARLSARLVAEEQDRLELQAAVKKLESEKNRLQQELDKLKSDRRSTILISPSGK
;
A
#
# COMPACT_ATOMS: atom_id res chain seq x y z
N MET A 1 59.07 33.41 -29.42
CA MET A 1 59.79 34.04 -28.30
C MET A 1 61.11 33.30 -28.15
N MET A 2 62.22 33.98 -28.40
CA MET A 2 63.56 33.40 -28.40
C MET A 2 64.20 33.67 -27.04
N ASP A 3 64.45 32.63 -26.25
CA ASP A 3 65.15 32.74 -24.97
C ASP A 3 66.66 32.85 -25.21
N VAL A 4 67.20 34.02 -24.90
CA VAL A 4 68.64 34.30 -24.92
C VAL A 4 69.17 34.14 -23.49
N PRO A 5 70.09 33.20 -23.19
CA PRO A 5 70.68 33.12 -21.87
C PRO A 5 71.76 34.22 -21.70
N LEU A 6 71.41 35.27 -20.97
CA LEU A 6 72.36 36.27 -20.46
C LEU A 6 73.30 35.61 -19.44
N ARG A 7 74.61 35.53 -19.75
CA ARG A 7 75.64 35.10 -18.79
C ARG A 7 76.21 36.34 -18.09
N LEU A 8 75.90 36.49 -16.80
CA LEU A 8 76.53 37.49 -15.93
C LEU A 8 77.88 36.96 -15.43
N PHE A 9 78.99 37.61 -15.79
CA PHE A 9 80.30 37.37 -15.21
C PHE A 9 80.56 38.37 -14.08
N CYS A 10 80.49 37.94 -12.82
CA CYS A 10 80.94 38.75 -11.69
C CYS A 10 82.30 38.23 -11.19
N ARG A 11 83.37 38.96 -11.52
CA ARG A 11 84.63 38.88 -10.78
C ARG A 11 84.50 39.77 -9.55
N ARG A 12 84.76 39.22 -8.36
CA ARG A 12 84.86 39.87 -7.04
C ARG A 12 83.55 39.80 -6.21
N MET A 13 83.55 38.90 -5.22
CA MET A 13 82.53 38.78 -4.17
C MET A 13 82.59 40.01 -3.26
N SER A 14 81.50 40.77 -3.19
CA SER A 14 81.28 41.81 -2.18
C SER A 14 80.12 41.40 -1.25
N PRO A 15 80.09 41.86 0.03
CA PRO A 15 79.20 41.33 1.07
C PRO A 15 77.69 41.62 0.89
N GLY A 16 77.27 42.22 -0.22
CA GLY A 16 75.88 42.63 -0.48
C GLY A 16 74.95 41.56 -1.07
N LEU A 17 75.45 40.35 -1.39
CA LEU A 17 74.67 39.31 -2.09
C LEU A 17 73.91 38.33 -1.16
N ALA A 18 73.95 38.54 0.16
CA ALA A 18 73.16 37.76 1.10
C ALA A 18 71.65 38.05 1.03
N ALA A 19 71.24 39.22 0.51
CA ALA A 19 69.84 39.63 0.41
C ALA A 19 69.11 39.09 -0.84
N CYS A 20 69.82 38.61 -1.86
CA CYS A 20 69.19 37.99 -3.05
C CYS A 20 68.92 36.48 -2.88
N ARG A 21 69.42 35.88 -1.79
CA ARG A 21 69.31 34.44 -1.53
C ARG A 21 67.96 34.03 -0.92
N SER A 22 67.23 34.96 -0.30
CA SER A 22 65.91 34.72 0.28
C SER A 22 64.76 34.87 -0.72
N HIS A 23 64.97 35.52 -1.88
CA HIS A 23 63.90 35.73 -2.87
C HIS A 23 63.79 34.64 -3.95
N LEU A 24 64.79 33.77 -4.08
CA LEU A 24 64.82 32.68 -5.09
C LEU A 24 64.49 31.29 -4.53
N LEU A 25 64.23 31.17 -3.22
CA LEU A 25 63.80 29.92 -2.58
C LEU A 25 62.27 29.73 -2.57
N GLY A 26 61.50 30.67 -3.15
CA GLY A 26 60.03 30.60 -3.26
C GLY A 26 59.50 29.92 -4.54
N HIS A 27 60.37 29.48 -5.46
CA HIS A 27 59.97 28.92 -6.75
C HIS A 27 60.56 27.53 -7.05
N GLY A 28 60.63 26.65 -6.04
CA GLY A 28 60.64 25.19 -6.25
C GLY A 28 61.67 24.59 -7.21
N LEU A 29 62.78 25.29 -7.48
CA LEU A 29 63.85 24.81 -8.36
C LEU A 29 64.87 24.03 -7.52
N THR A 30 64.70 22.72 -7.53
CA THR A 30 65.57 21.71 -6.94
C THR A 30 66.94 21.70 -7.61
N TRP A 31 67.95 22.13 -6.86
CA TRP A 31 69.22 21.45 -6.63
C TRP A 31 69.81 20.59 -7.77
N ALA A 32 70.15 21.18 -8.92
CA ALA A 32 70.92 20.49 -9.95
C ALA A 32 71.76 21.48 -10.77
N LEU A 33 72.73 22.17 -10.14
CA LEU A 33 73.78 22.91 -10.86
C LEU A 33 74.94 23.36 -9.96
N PHE A 34 75.40 22.50 -9.04
CA PHE A 34 76.54 22.82 -8.18
C PHE A 34 77.48 21.64 -7.88
N SER A 35 77.69 20.76 -8.86
CA SER A 35 78.70 19.69 -8.77
C SER A 35 79.40 19.47 -10.11
N ALA A 36 80.21 20.43 -10.55
CA ALA A 36 81.23 20.23 -11.59
C ALA A 36 82.28 21.35 -11.58
N LEU A 37 82.86 21.69 -10.42
CA LEU A 37 84.08 22.50 -10.39
C LEU A 37 84.83 22.34 -9.06
N ALA A 38 85.27 21.12 -8.75
CA ALA A 38 86.10 20.85 -7.59
C ALA A 38 87.09 19.71 -7.87
N THR A 39 87.94 19.87 -8.89
CA THR A 39 89.22 19.15 -9.02
C THR A 39 90.21 20.05 -9.78
N ALA A 40 90.62 21.14 -9.13
CA ALA A 40 91.86 21.82 -9.46
C ALA A 40 92.70 21.82 -8.19
N GLN A 41 93.65 20.88 -8.08
CA GLN A 41 94.79 20.98 -7.15
C GLN A 41 95.74 19.80 -7.36
N THR A 42 96.70 19.97 -8.27
CA THR A 42 98.11 19.65 -8.00
C THR A 42 98.96 20.51 -8.94
N SER A 43 99.74 21.39 -8.34
CA SER A 43 100.85 22.11 -8.95
C SER A 43 101.90 21.13 -9.48
N PRO A 44 102.76 21.60 -10.39
CA PRO A 44 104.16 21.58 -10.03
C PRO A 44 104.82 22.96 -10.20
N ASP A 45 105.75 23.18 -9.28
CA ASP A 45 106.51 24.39 -9.02
C ASP A 45 107.22 25.00 -10.24
N PRO A 46 107.28 26.34 -10.38
CA PRO A 46 108.22 27.01 -11.25
C PRO A 46 109.50 27.32 -10.46
N LEU A 47 110.34 26.31 -10.23
CA LEU A 47 111.68 26.50 -9.68
C LEU A 47 112.70 25.87 -10.60
N PHE A 48 113.00 26.54 -11.72
CA PHE A 48 114.30 26.56 -12.40
C PHE A 48 114.27 27.65 -13.47
N ALA A 49 114.05 28.89 -13.03
CA ALA A 49 114.52 30.07 -13.75
C ALA A 49 115.95 30.33 -13.29
N THR A 50 116.94 29.78 -14.00
CA THR A 50 118.32 30.25 -13.85
C THR A 50 118.42 31.59 -14.58
N GLU A 51 118.44 32.65 -13.79
CA GLU A 51 118.83 34.00 -14.17
C GLU A 51 120.19 33.98 -14.88
N LYS A 52 120.18 34.04 -16.20
CA LYS A 52 121.16 34.78 -16.99
C LYS A 52 120.43 35.37 -18.19
N GLU A 53 120.69 36.64 -18.41
CA GLU A 53 120.26 37.43 -19.58
C GLU A 53 118.84 38.01 -19.53
N GLN A 54 118.60 38.82 -18.50
CA GLN A 54 118.05 40.16 -18.80
C GLN A 54 119.16 41.02 -19.42
N ILE A 55 118.74 42.10 -20.07
CA ILE A 55 119.52 43.18 -20.68
C ILE A 55 119.86 42.96 -22.17
N TYR A 56 118.94 43.30 -23.07
CA TYR A 56 118.96 44.56 -23.82
C TYR A 56 117.78 44.59 -24.81
N LEU A 57 116.85 45.51 -24.56
CA LEU A 57 116.02 46.12 -25.60
C LEU A 57 116.97 46.98 -26.44
N ASP A 58 117.15 46.62 -27.71
CA ASP A 58 117.24 47.60 -28.79
C ASP A 58 117.19 46.86 -30.14
N GLN A 59 116.18 47.22 -30.94
CA GLN A 59 116.10 47.00 -32.38
C GLN A 59 116.46 45.60 -32.91
N GLY A 60 115.47 44.71 -32.97
CA GLY A 60 115.62 43.47 -33.73
C GLY A 60 114.33 42.69 -33.81
N PHE A 61 113.67 42.72 -34.97
CA PHE A 61 112.68 41.72 -35.34
C PHE A 61 113.35 40.35 -35.31
N VAL A 62 113.16 39.58 -34.23
CA VAL A 62 113.50 38.16 -34.21
C VAL A 62 112.43 37.43 -35.00
N LEU A 63 112.65 37.29 -36.30
CA LEU A 63 112.02 36.26 -37.10
C LEU A 63 112.43 34.92 -36.49
N TYR A 64 111.59 34.36 -35.61
CA TYR A 64 111.71 32.96 -35.23
C TYR A 64 111.65 32.17 -36.54
N PRO A 65 112.67 31.37 -36.89
CA PRO A 65 112.53 30.46 -38.01
C PRO A 65 111.32 29.60 -37.69
N ALA A 66 110.33 29.60 -38.58
CA ALA A 66 109.22 28.67 -38.52
C ALA A 66 109.82 27.29 -38.28
N ARG A 67 109.64 26.75 -37.07
CA ARG A 67 110.10 25.40 -36.74
C ARG A 67 109.46 24.53 -37.81
N LYS A 68 110.30 23.95 -38.68
CA LYS A 68 109.85 22.99 -39.70
C LYS A 68 108.89 22.04 -38.99
N PRO A 69 107.69 21.75 -39.54
CA PRO A 69 106.80 20.79 -38.91
C PRO A 69 107.66 19.57 -38.59
N ARG A 70 107.73 19.21 -37.30
CA ARG A 70 108.49 18.04 -36.86
C ARG A 70 108.06 16.91 -37.78
N HIS A 71 109.02 16.26 -38.44
CA HIS A 71 108.73 15.13 -39.30
C HIS A 71 107.98 14.13 -38.41
N GLN A 72 106.66 14.08 -38.55
CA GLN A 72 105.84 13.17 -37.77
C GLN A 72 106.18 11.80 -38.30
N ASP A 73 106.62 10.93 -37.41
CA ASP A 73 106.94 9.56 -37.75
C ASP A 73 105.68 8.92 -38.36
N PRO A 74 105.72 8.38 -39.60
CA PRO A 74 104.53 7.84 -40.26
C PRO A 74 103.86 6.73 -39.44
N GLU A 75 104.60 6.02 -38.59
CA GLU A 75 104.07 5.03 -37.65
C GLU A 75 103.23 5.67 -36.51
N PHE A 76 103.59 6.87 -36.05
CA PHE A 76 102.81 7.58 -35.03
C PHE A 76 101.44 8.05 -35.57
N LEU A 77 101.40 8.49 -36.83
CA LEU A 77 100.15 8.87 -37.49
C LEU A 77 99.24 7.66 -37.74
N ARG A 78 99.82 6.52 -38.17
CA ARG A 78 99.08 5.25 -38.27
C ARG A 78 98.51 4.81 -36.93
N GLN A 79 99.29 4.90 -35.84
CA GLN A 79 98.82 4.55 -34.50
C GLN A 79 97.68 5.47 -34.04
N GLN A 80 97.77 6.77 -34.32
CA GLN A 80 96.71 7.73 -33.99
C GLN A 80 95.41 7.47 -34.78
N GLU A 81 95.51 7.05 -36.04
CA GLU A 81 94.37 6.65 -36.87
C GLU A 81 93.73 5.35 -36.36
N LEU A 82 94.55 4.36 -35.97
CA LEU A 82 94.06 3.12 -35.36
C LEU A 82 93.36 3.39 -34.02
N ASP A 83 93.89 4.28 -33.19
CA ASP A 83 93.26 4.68 -31.92
C ASP A 83 91.94 5.43 -32.15
N ARG A 84 91.85 6.25 -33.20
CA ARG A 84 90.59 6.91 -33.60
C ARG A 84 89.56 5.90 -34.08
N LEU A 85 89.93 4.98 -34.95
CA LEU A 85 89.04 3.91 -35.44
C LEU A 85 88.60 2.99 -34.30
N ALA A 86 89.48 2.68 -33.35
CA ALA A 86 89.13 1.91 -32.15
C ALA A 86 88.11 2.65 -31.26
N LYS A 87 88.25 3.97 -31.10
CA LYS A 87 87.27 4.81 -30.38
C LYS A 87 85.93 4.86 -31.11
N GLU A 88 85.93 5.12 -32.42
CA GLU A 88 84.71 5.13 -33.23
C GLU A 88 84.00 3.77 -33.22
N ALA A 89 84.75 2.66 -33.28
CA ALA A 89 84.20 1.32 -33.15
C ALA A 89 83.60 1.08 -31.75
N SER A 90 84.26 1.56 -30.69
CA SER A 90 83.75 1.46 -29.32
C SER A 90 82.49 2.31 -29.09
N GLU A 91 82.42 3.50 -29.67
CA GLU A 91 81.25 4.39 -29.59
C GLU A 91 80.07 3.81 -30.38
N ARG A 92 80.31 3.28 -31.59
CA ARG A 92 79.28 2.56 -32.35
C ARG A 92 78.79 1.32 -31.62
N SER A 93 79.69 0.57 -30.97
CA SER A 93 79.30 -0.58 -30.15
C SER A 93 78.47 -0.15 -28.93
N GLN A 94 78.84 0.93 -28.26
CA GLN A 94 78.07 1.49 -27.13
C GLN A 94 76.70 2.01 -27.59
N GLN A 95 76.62 2.69 -28.72
CA GLN A 95 75.34 3.14 -29.31
C GLN A 95 74.46 1.95 -29.71
N ALA A 96 75.04 0.91 -30.32
CA ALA A 96 74.29 -0.30 -30.65
C ALA A 96 73.77 -1.03 -29.40
N LEU A 97 74.57 -1.07 -28.32
CA LEU A 97 74.14 -1.61 -27.02
C LEU A 97 73.06 -0.76 -26.38
N GLN A 98 73.17 0.58 -26.41
CA GLN A 98 72.14 1.49 -25.90
C GLN A 98 70.83 1.33 -26.68
N ALA A 99 70.88 1.32 -28.02
CA ALA A 99 69.70 1.11 -28.85
C ALA A 99 69.05 -0.26 -28.60
N ALA A 100 69.83 -1.31 -28.38
CA ALA A 100 69.31 -2.63 -28.04
C ALA A 100 68.64 -2.67 -26.65
N VAL A 101 69.21 -1.97 -25.67
CA VAL A 101 68.63 -1.83 -24.33
C VAL A 101 67.34 -1.01 -24.38
N GLU A 102 67.33 0.12 -25.09
CA GLU A 102 66.14 0.96 -25.26
C GLU A 102 65.01 0.21 -25.96
N ALA A 103 65.30 -0.50 -27.06
CA ALA A 103 64.29 -1.32 -27.76
C ALA A 103 63.70 -2.42 -26.86
N ARG A 104 64.53 -3.03 -26.00
CA ARG A 104 64.07 -4.02 -25.02
C ARG A 104 63.19 -3.38 -23.94
N VAL A 105 63.59 -2.24 -23.40
CA VAL A 105 62.81 -1.50 -22.38
C VAL A 105 61.48 -1.02 -22.95
N GLU A 106 61.45 -0.54 -24.19
CA GLU A 106 60.20 -0.19 -24.88
C GLU A 106 59.27 -1.38 -25.09
N ALA A 107 59.81 -2.55 -25.46
CA ALA A 107 59.03 -3.77 -25.60
C ALA A 107 58.46 -4.23 -24.25
N GLU A 108 59.27 -4.24 -23.18
CA GLU A 108 58.83 -4.59 -21.83
C GLU A 108 57.76 -3.60 -21.31
N ASN A 109 57.92 -2.30 -21.58
CA ASN A 109 56.92 -1.28 -21.20
C ASN A 109 55.61 -1.43 -21.98
N LYS A 110 55.66 -1.79 -23.26
CA LYS A 110 54.44 -2.08 -24.06
C LYS A 110 53.69 -3.28 -23.50
N VAL A 111 54.41 -4.34 -23.12
CA VAL A 111 53.80 -5.54 -22.51
C VAL A 111 53.13 -5.18 -21.18
N LYS A 112 53.81 -4.44 -20.29
CA LYS A 112 53.24 -4.00 -19.01
C LYS A 112 51.98 -3.16 -19.18
N ARG A 113 51.99 -2.20 -20.12
CA ARG A 113 50.80 -1.38 -20.41
C ARG A 113 49.62 -2.21 -20.90
N LEU A 114 49.87 -3.18 -21.80
CA LEU A 114 48.82 -4.07 -22.28
C LEU A 114 48.26 -4.97 -21.16
N GLU A 115 49.09 -5.44 -20.23
CA GLU A 115 48.64 -6.20 -19.06
C GLU A 115 47.80 -5.33 -18.11
N GLU A 116 48.24 -4.10 -17.83
CA GLU A 116 47.49 -3.13 -17.02
C GLU A 116 46.13 -2.79 -17.65
N GLU A 117 46.09 -2.53 -18.96
CA GLU A 117 44.85 -2.28 -19.70
C GLU A 117 43.90 -3.47 -19.66
N ARG A 118 44.41 -4.70 -19.80
CA ARG A 118 43.59 -5.91 -19.69
C ARG A 118 42.99 -6.07 -18.29
N VAL A 119 43.76 -5.82 -17.23
CA VAL A 119 43.24 -5.88 -15.85
C VAL A 119 42.15 -4.84 -15.62
N VAL A 120 42.33 -3.61 -16.12
CA VAL A 120 41.31 -2.55 -16.02
C VAL A 120 40.04 -2.94 -16.78
N LEU A 121 40.15 -3.48 -18.00
CA LEU A 121 39.00 -3.92 -18.79
C LEU A 121 38.24 -5.08 -18.12
N GLU A 122 38.95 -6.04 -17.53
CA GLU A 122 38.33 -7.14 -16.77
C GLU A 122 37.60 -6.64 -15.52
N GLN A 123 38.19 -5.68 -14.80
CA GLN A 123 37.53 -5.04 -13.65
C GLN A 123 36.27 -4.27 -14.07
N GLN A 124 36.34 -3.51 -15.17
CA GLN A 124 35.18 -2.80 -15.70
C GLN A 124 34.08 -3.77 -16.16
N ALA A 125 34.44 -4.84 -16.88
CA ALA A 125 33.48 -5.85 -17.32
C ALA A 125 32.79 -6.54 -16.13
N THR A 126 33.55 -6.90 -15.09
CA THR A 126 32.98 -7.52 -13.89
C THR A 126 32.13 -6.55 -13.08
N ALA A 127 32.47 -5.26 -13.03
CA ALA A 127 31.64 -4.22 -12.42
C ALA A 127 30.31 -4.05 -13.16
N SER A 128 30.35 -3.90 -14.49
CA SER A 128 29.14 -3.79 -15.32
C SER A 128 28.24 -5.02 -15.20
N LEU A 129 28.80 -6.23 -15.19
CA LEU A 129 28.03 -7.46 -14.98
C LEU A 129 27.38 -7.53 -13.59
N ARG A 130 28.04 -7.00 -12.55
CA ARG A 130 27.45 -6.93 -11.20
C ARG A 130 26.28 -5.94 -11.16
N GLU A 131 26.42 -4.78 -11.78
CA GLU A 131 25.35 -3.78 -11.86
C GLU A 131 24.15 -4.31 -12.65
N GLU A 132 24.37 -4.94 -13.80
CA GLU A 132 23.30 -5.55 -14.59
C GLU A 132 22.58 -6.66 -13.78
N ARG A 133 23.34 -7.51 -13.07
CA ARG A 133 22.76 -8.54 -12.20
C ARG A 133 21.95 -7.93 -11.05
N GLN A 134 22.43 -6.87 -10.43
CA GLN A 134 21.69 -6.17 -9.37
C GLN A 134 20.39 -5.56 -9.90
N LEU A 135 20.41 -4.93 -11.08
CA LEU A 135 19.22 -4.39 -11.72
C LEU A 135 18.20 -5.49 -12.05
N ARG A 136 18.66 -6.65 -12.56
CA ARG A 136 17.81 -7.81 -12.81
C ARG A 136 17.19 -8.36 -11.52
N LEU A 137 17.98 -8.53 -10.47
CA LEU A 137 17.48 -8.99 -9.16
C LEU A 137 16.47 -8.00 -8.55
N ALA A 138 16.72 -6.69 -8.67
CA ALA A 138 15.78 -5.67 -8.21
C ALA A 138 14.47 -5.67 -9.02
N ALA A 139 14.54 -5.89 -10.33
CA ALA A 139 13.37 -6.01 -11.18
C ALA A 139 12.55 -7.28 -10.86
N GLU A 140 13.23 -8.41 -10.65
CA GLU A 140 12.60 -9.67 -10.25
C GLU A 140 11.93 -9.55 -8.87
N ALA A 141 12.62 -8.95 -7.89
CA ALA A 141 12.04 -8.69 -6.57
C ALA A 141 10.80 -7.79 -6.65
N LYS A 142 10.83 -6.73 -7.48
CA LYS A 142 9.66 -5.87 -7.72
C LYS A 142 8.51 -6.63 -8.40
N ALA A 143 8.81 -7.51 -9.37
CA ALA A 143 7.81 -8.33 -10.03
C ALA A 143 7.15 -9.33 -9.06
N MET A 144 7.95 -9.98 -8.21
CA MET A 144 7.48 -10.88 -7.17
C MET A 144 6.61 -10.15 -6.14
N GLN A 145 7.06 -8.97 -5.68
CA GLN A 145 6.29 -8.14 -4.75
C GLN A 145 4.95 -7.70 -5.36
N ALA A 146 4.95 -7.24 -6.62
CA ALA A 146 3.73 -6.85 -7.31
C ALA A 146 2.75 -8.03 -7.49
N SER A 147 3.26 -9.25 -7.70
CA SER A 147 2.43 -10.47 -7.76
C SER A 147 1.82 -10.81 -6.39
N LEU A 148 2.60 -10.71 -5.32
CA LEU A 148 2.11 -10.92 -3.95
C LEU A 148 1.06 -9.87 -3.56
N ASP A 149 1.25 -8.61 -3.94
CA ASP A 149 0.29 -7.55 -3.62
C ASP A 149 -1.01 -7.72 -4.43
N LYS A 150 -0.93 -8.16 -5.69
CA LYS A 150 -2.12 -8.52 -6.49
C LYS A 150 -2.89 -9.68 -5.87
N THR A 151 -2.22 -10.76 -5.51
CA THR A 151 -2.88 -11.93 -4.89
C THR A 151 -3.53 -11.59 -3.56
N LYS A 152 -2.89 -10.75 -2.73
CA LYS A 152 -3.51 -10.22 -1.50
C LYS A 152 -4.74 -9.37 -1.80
N ALA A 153 -4.67 -8.47 -2.77
CA ALA A 153 -5.81 -7.63 -3.15
C ALA A 153 -7.01 -8.46 -3.67
N GLU A 154 -6.74 -9.51 -4.45
CA GLU A 154 -7.77 -10.45 -4.92
C GLU A 154 -8.40 -11.26 -3.77
N GLN A 155 -7.59 -11.71 -2.81
CA GLN A 155 -8.09 -12.37 -1.60
C GLN A 155 -8.96 -11.43 -0.75
N ASP A 156 -8.55 -10.18 -0.56
CA ASP A 156 -9.32 -9.17 0.17
C ASP A 156 -10.64 -8.83 -0.52
N LEU A 157 -10.65 -8.75 -1.86
CA LEU A 157 -11.88 -8.56 -2.63
C LEU A 157 -12.80 -9.77 -2.52
N ASN A 158 -12.27 -10.98 -2.63
CA ASN A 158 -13.05 -12.21 -2.53
C ASN A 158 -13.66 -12.38 -1.12
N THR A 159 -12.89 -12.11 -0.06
CA THR A 159 -13.40 -12.17 1.33
C THR A 159 -14.49 -11.14 1.57
N LYS A 160 -14.32 -9.89 1.10
CA LYS A 160 -15.38 -8.85 1.16
C LYS A 160 -16.63 -9.27 0.39
N TRP A 161 -16.47 -9.79 -0.82
CA TRP A 161 -17.58 -10.25 -1.64
C TRP A 161 -18.33 -11.43 -1.00
N GLN A 162 -17.62 -12.38 -0.39
CA GLN A 162 -18.24 -13.49 0.35
C GLN A 162 -18.99 -12.99 1.58
N ALA A 163 -18.42 -12.06 2.35
CA ALA A 163 -19.09 -11.46 3.50
C ALA A 163 -20.36 -10.71 3.10
N GLU A 164 -20.30 -9.91 2.04
CA GLU A 164 -21.47 -9.19 1.50
C GLU A 164 -22.54 -10.17 1.01
N ARG A 165 -22.15 -11.24 0.29
CA ARG A 165 -23.08 -12.26 -0.18
C ARG A 165 -23.78 -12.96 0.99
N GLN A 166 -23.05 -13.32 2.05
CA GLN A 166 -23.63 -13.92 3.24
C GLN A 166 -24.57 -12.95 3.96
N ALA A 167 -24.22 -11.65 4.05
CA ALA A 167 -25.10 -10.64 4.62
C ALA A 167 -26.41 -10.49 3.84
N ARG A 168 -26.34 -10.48 2.50
CA ARG A 168 -27.52 -10.44 1.62
C ARG A 168 -28.42 -11.68 1.80
N ILE A 169 -27.83 -12.87 1.89
CA ILE A 169 -28.59 -14.11 2.12
C ILE A 169 -29.32 -14.07 3.47
N LYS A 170 -28.63 -13.63 4.53
CA LYS A 170 -29.26 -13.47 5.86
C LYS A 170 -30.41 -12.47 5.84
N ALA A 171 -30.19 -11.28 5.26
CA ALA A 171 -31.24 -10.27 5.13
C ALA A 171 -32.46 -10.77 4.33
N GLN A 172 -32.23 -11.57 3.29
CA GLN A 172 -33.32 -12.19 2.52
C GLN A 172 -34.08 -13.24 3.35
N ALA A 173 -33.38 -14.06 4.13
CA ALA A 173 -34.00 -15.03 5.03
C ALA A 173 -34.83 -14.34 6.14
N ASP A 174 -34.32 -13.25 6.71
CA ASP A 174 -35.02 -12.47 7.72
C ASP A 174 -36.30 -11.83 7.16
N LEU A 175 -36.23 -11.26 5.94
CA LEU A 175 -37.41 -10.74 5.24
C LEU A 175 -38.45 -11.83 4.97
N GLN A 176 -38.02 -13.00 4.51
CA GLN A 176 -38.94 -14.13 4.29
C GLN A 176 -39.59 -14.56 5.61
N SER A 177 -38.82 -14.64 6.70
CA SER A 177 -39.36 -14.99 8.02
C SER A 177 -40.42 -13.97 8.49
N LEU A 178 -40.18 -12.68 8.28
CA LEU A 178 -41.15 -11.63 8.61
C LEU A 178 -42.43 -11.73 7.75
N MET A 179 -42.29 -12.07 6.47
CA MET A 179 -43.46 -12.32 5.59
C MET A 179 -44.26 -13.53 6.08
N ASP A 180 -43.60 -14.65 6.39
CA ASP A 180 -44.26 -15.84 6.90
C ASP A 180 -44.96 -15.58 8.26
N GLN A 181 -44.36 -14.77 9.14
CA GLN A 181 -44.97 -14.35 10.40
C GLN A 181 -46.21 -13.47 10.16
N LYS A 182 -46.12 -12.52 9.23
CA LYS A 182 -47.25 -11.68 8.84
C LYS A 182 -48.41 -12.53 8.30
N ASP A 183 -48.12 -13.50 7.43
CA ASP A 183 -49.14 -14.39 6.87
C ASP A 183 -49.80 -15.26 7.96
N LYS A 184 -49.02 -15.78 8.92
CA LYS A 184 -49.56 -16.47 10.09
C LYS A 184 -50.47 -15.58 10.93
N LEU A 185 -50.09 -14.32 11.17
CA LEU A 185 -50.93 -13.36 11.89
C LEU A 185 -52.23 -13.06 11.15
N ILE A 186 -52.17 -12.87 9.83
CA ILE A 186 -53.36 -12.66 8.99
C ILE A 186 -54.29 -13.87 9.07
N GLN A 187 -53.76 -15.09 8.94
CA GLN A 187 -54.55 -16.32 9.05
C GLN A 187 -55.17 -16.47 10.44
N SER A 188 -54.41 -16.20 11.51
CA SER A 188 -54.91 -16.25 12.89
C SER A 188 -56.05 -15.26 13.11
N HIS A 189 -55.89 -14.01 12.64
CA HIS A 189 -56.92 -12.99 12.73
C HIS A 189 -58.19 -13.37 11.94
N GLN A 190 -58.03 -13.93 10.73
CA GLN A 190 -59.18 -14.43 9.96
C GLN A 190 -59.91 -15.58 10.65
N GLN A 191 -59.18 -16.48 11.33
CA GLN A 191 -59.79 -17.56 12.12
C GLN A 191 -60.55 -17.02 13.33
N GLN A 192 -60.00 -16.01 14.02
CA GLN A 192 -60.68 -15.34 15.14
C GLN A 192 -61.97 -14.64 14.67
N LEU A 193 -61.92 -13.86 13.59
CA LEU A 193 -63.11 -13.23 13.01
C LEU A 193 -64.20 -14.26 12.66
N LYS A 194 -63.83 -15.36 12.00
CA LYS A 194 -64.79 -16.44 11.67
C LYS A 194 -65.38 -17.08 12.93
N ALA A 195 -64.60 -17.23 14.00
CA ALA A 195 -65.09 -17.78 15.27
C ALA A 195 -66.03 -16.80 15.98
N GLU A 196 -65.73 -15.51 15.97
CA GLU A 196 -66.59 -14.46 16.53
C GLU A 196 -67.90 -14.30 15.75
N GLU A 197 -67.84 -14.33 14.41
CA GLU A 197 -69.03 -14.31 13.56
C GLU A 197 -69.94 -15.49 13.84
N LYS A 198 -69.38 -16.72 13.98
CA LYS A 198 -70.16 -17.90 14.38
C LYS A 198 -70.83 -17.72 15.73
N LYS A 199 -70.10 -17.24 16.75
CA LYS A 199 -70.67 -16.96 18.07
C LYS A 199 -71.80 -15.93 17.98
N ARG A 200 -71.63 -14.87 17.17
CA ARG A 200 -72.66 -13.85 16.95
C ARG A 200 -73.90 -14.44 16.26
N THR A 201 -73.74 -15.29 15.25
CA THR A 201 -74.87 -15.95 14.59
C THR A 201 -75.59 -16.92 15.51
N ASP A 202 -74.85 -17.67 16.33
CA ASP A 202 -75.42 -18.61 17.30
C ASP A 202 -76.23 -17.86 18.36
N LEU A 203 -75.68 -16.78 18.94
CA LEU A 203 -76.41 -15.90 19.87
C LEU A 203 -77.66 -15.28 19.24
N MET A 204 -77.57 -14.78 18.01
CA MET A 204 -78.74 -14.26 17.27
C MET A 204 -79.81 -15.33 17.05
N SER A 205 -79.41 -16.58 16.79
CA SER A 205 -80.35 -17.70 16.64
C SER A 205 -81.03 -18.06 17.97
N GLN A 206 -80.30 -18.01 19.08
CA GLN A 206 -80.84 -18.24 20.43
C GLN A 206 -81.82 -17.14 20.82
N ILE A 207 -81.48 -15.87 20.59
CA ILE A 207 -82.37 -14.73 20.85
C ILE A 207 -83.67 -14.87 20.05
N LYS A 208 -83.59 -15.24 18.76
CA LYS A 208 -84.80 -15.46 17.93
C LYS A 208 -85.66 -16.61 18.44
N LYS A 209 -85.05 -17.71 18.90
CA LYS A 209 -85.78 -18.84 19.50
C LYS A 209 -86.46 -18.43 20.81
N GLN A 210 -85.73 -17.75 21.70
CA GLN A 210 -86.28 -17.26 22.97
C GLN A 210 -87.43 -16.29 22.73
N ALA A 211 -87.29 -15.31 21.82
CA ALA A 211 -88.38 -14.40 21.48
C ALA A 211 -89.60 -15.13 20.88
N GLY A 212 -89.39 -16.19 20.10
CA GLY A 212 -90.46 -17.04 19.59
C GLY A 212 -91.18 -17.82 20.70
N GLU A 213 -90.41 -18.43 21.60
CA GLU A 213 -90.93 -19.16 22.77
C GLU A 213 -91.69 -18.24 23.73
N GLU A 214 -91.19 -17.02 23.98
CA GLU A 214 -91.87 -15.99 24.77
C GLU A 214 -93.18 -15.57 24.12
N SER A 215 -93.19 -15.31 22.81
CA SER A 215 -94.41 -14.97 22.06
C SER A 215 -95.45 -16.11 22.08
N GLU A 216 -95.00 -17.36 21.92
CA GLU A 216 -95.88 -18.52 22.07
C GLU A 216 -96.41 -18.67 23.51
N ALA A 217 -95.58 -18.40 24.51
CA ALA A 217 -96.00 -18.45 25.92
C ALA A 217 -97.04 -17.36 26.23
N GLU A 218 -96.86 -16.14 25.74
CA GLU A 218 -97.82 -15.04 25.85
C GLU A 218 -99.15 -15.37 25.13
N ALA A 219 -99.08 -15.97 23.94
CA ALA A 219 -100.27 -16.44 23.21
C ALA A 219 -101.01 -17.56 23.97
N ARG A 220 -100.27 -18.49 24.60
CA ARG A 220 -100.86 -19.57 25.43
C ARG A 220 -101.49 -19.02 26.71
N LEU A 221 -100.86 -18.05 27.37
CA LEU A 221 -101.40 -17.40 28.56
C LEU A 221 -102.69 -16.61 28.23
N SER A 222 -102.68 -15.83 27.15
CA SER A 222 -103.88 -15.11 26.71
C SER A 222 -105.01 -16.06 26.31
N ALA A 223 -104.73 -17.16 25.60
CA ALA A 223 -105.73 -18.18 25.29
C ALA A 223 -106.32 -18.86 26.54
N ARG A 224 -105.49 -19.16 27.55
CA ARG A 224 -105.96 -19.69 28.85
C ARG A 224 -106.87 -18.71 29.58
N LEU A 225 -106.50 -17.44 29.66
CA LEU A 225 -107.32 -16.41 30.31
C LEU A 225 -108.69 -16.26 29.63
N VAL A 226 -108.72 -16.33 28.29
CA VAL A 226 -109.99 -16.31 27.54
C VAL A 226 -110.85 -17.55 27.85
N ALA A 227 -110.25 -18.74 27.90
CA ALA A 227 -110.97 -19.96 28.26
C ALA A 227 -111.50 -19.93 29.71
N GLU A 228 -110.70 -19.46 30.67
CA GLU A 228 -111.12 -19.32 32.07
C GLU A 228 -112.26 -18.29 32.25
N GLU A 229 -112.23 -17.17 31.52
CA GLU A 229 -113.34 -16.20 31.53
C GLU A 229 -114.60 -16.77 30.86
N GLN A 230 -114.47 -17.58 29.80
CA GLN A 230 -115.60 -18.30 29.21
C GLN A 230 -116.22 -19.29 30.20
N ASP A 231 -115.43 -20.13 30.85
CA ASP A 231 -115.90 -21.07 31.89
C ASP A 231 -116.58 -20.33 33.04
N ARG A 232 -116.03 -19.18 33.45
CA ARG A 232 -116.64 -18.32 34.49
C ARG A 232 -117.99 -17.77 34.07
N LEU A 233 -118.14 -17.33 32.81
CA LEU A 233 -119.42 -16.85 32.27
C LEU A 233 -120.43 -17.99 32.14
N GLU A 234 -120.01 -19.19 31.73
CA GLU A 234 -120.87 -20.38 31.68
C GLU A 234 -121.36 -20.78 33.07
N LEU A 235 -120.47 -20.78 34.07
CA LEU A 235 -120.84 -21.03 35.47
C LEU A 235 -121.82 -19.96 35.98
N GLN A 236 -121.59 -18.67 35.68
CA GLN A 236 -122.54 -17.60 36.05
C GLN A 236 -123.90 -17.80 35.36
N ALA A 237 -123.92 -18.21 34.09
CA ALA A 237 -125.16 -18.50 33.37
C ALA A 237 -125.89 -19.72 33.97
N ALA A 238 -125.16 -20.76 34.36
CA ALA A 238 -125.70 -21.94 35.04
C ALA A 238 -126.29 -21.58 36.42
N VAL A 239 -125.59 -20.75 37.21
CA VAL A 239 -126.10 -20.26 38.51
C VAL A 239 -127.39 -19.46 38.31
N LYS A 240 -127.44 -18.54 37.34
CA LYS A 240 -128.67 -17.78 37.02
C LYS A 240 -129.83 -18.69 36.60
N LYS A 241 -129.55 -19.74 35.80
CA LYS A 241 -130.55 -20.74 35.44
C LYS A 241 -131.07 -21.47 36.69
N LEU A 242 -130.18 -21.97 37.53
CA LEU A 242 -130.53 -22.65 38.79
C LEU A 242 -131.32 -21.72 39.74
N GLU A 243 -130.98 -20.43 39.82
CA GLU A 243 -131.74 -19.44 40.60
C GLU A 243 -133.14 -19.22 40.02
N SER A 244 -133.28 -19.12 38.69
CA SER A 244 -134.59 -18.99 38.05
C SER A 244 -135.46 -20.24 38.20
N GLU A 245 -134.87 -21.43 38.11
CA GLU A 245 -135.56 -22.70 38.40
C GLU A 245 -135.95 -22.80 39.88
N LYS A 246 -135.07 -22.41 40.81
CA LYS A 246 -135.38 -22.33 42.23
C LYS A 246 -136.55 -21.38 42.49
N ASN A 247 -136.56 -20.20 41.86
CA ASN A 247 -137.66 -19.24 41.98
C ASN A 247 -138.97 -19.80 41.40
N ARG A 248 -138.91 -20.51 40.28
CA ARG A 248 -140.08 -21.19 39.68
C ARG A 248 -140.62 -22.28 40.60
N LEU A 249 -139.75 -23.15 41.13
CA LEU A 249 -140.13 -24.18 42.11
C LEU A 249 -140.69 -23.58 43.40
N GLN A 250 -140.14 -22.45 43.86
CA GLN A 250 -140.65 -21.71 45.02
C GLN A 250 -142.06 -21.18 44.77
N GLN A 251 -142.33 -20.60 43.59
CA GLN A 251 -143.68 -20.17 43.19
C GLN A 251 -144.66 -21.34 43.09
N GLU A 252 -144.24 -22.49 42.55
CA GLU A 252 -145.06 -23.71 42.52
C GLU A 252 -145.37 -24.23 43.93
N LEU A 253 -144.38 -24.18 44.84
CA LEU A 253 -144.56 -24.53 46.25
C LEU A 253 -145.57 -23.60 46.95
N ASP A 254 -145.48 -22.29 46.69
CA ASP A 254 -146.39 -21.31 47.28
C ASP A 254 -147.82 -21.43 46.73
N LYS A 255 -147.98 -21.76 45.45
CA LYS A 255 -149.28 -22.14 44.86
C LYS A 255 -149.87 -23.40 45.50
N LEU A 256 -149.07 -24.46 45.67
CA LEU A 256 -149.54 -25.67 46.36
C LEU A 256 -149.90 -25.41 47.83
N LYS A 257 -149.20 -24.48 48.51
CA LYS A 257 -149.57 -24.03 49.86
C LYS A 257 -150.87 -23.21 49.85
N SER A 258 -151.12 -22.38 48.84
CA SER A 258 -152.41 -21.67 48.71
C SER A 258 -153.56 -22.61 48.40
N ASP A 259 -153.34 -23.63 47.57
CA ASP A 259 -154.34 -24.65 47.25
C ASP A 259 -154.65 -25.58 48.44
N ARG A 260 -153.64 -25.90 49.26
CA ARG A 260 -153.87 -26.58 50.55
C ARG A 260 -154.60 -25.70 51.57
N ARG A 261 -154.42 -24.36 51.52
CA ARG A 261 -155.18 -23.42 52.37
C ARG A 261 -156.62 -23.21 51.88
N SER A 262 -156.91 -23.36 50.60
CA SER A 262 -158.29 -23.32 50.07
C SER A 262 -159.04 -24.64 50.26
N THR A 263 -158.34 -25.76 50.46
CA THR A 263 -158.97 -27.09 50.69
C THR A 263 -159.38 -27.33 52.15
N ILE A 264 -159.05 -26.44 53.10
CA ILE A 264 -159.40 -26.61 54.54
C ILE A 264 -160.51 -25.64 55.02
N LEU A 265 -160.99 -24.73 54.17
CA LEU A 265 -162.07 -23.83 54.55
C LEU A 265 -163.36 -24.09 53.77
N ILE A 266 -164.23 -24.84 54.47
CA ILE A 266 -165.69 -24.66 54.54
C ILE A 266 -166.55 -25.65 53.72
N SER A 267 -166.90 -26.74 54.40
CA SER A 267 -168.27 -27.22 54.64
C SER A 267 -168.28 -27.85 56.05
N PRO A 268 -169.39 -27.96 56.82
CA PRO A 268 -170.80 -27.62 56.53
C PRO A 268 -171.58 -26.91 57.69
N SER A 269 -172.72 -26.27 57.38
CA SER A 269 -173.95 -26.18 58.21
C SER A 269 -174.98 -25.36 57.44
N GLY A 270 -176.26 -25.68 57.26
CA GLY A 270 -177.17 -26.51 58.05
C GLY A 270 -178.36 -25.64 58.44
N LYS A 271 -179.52 -25.90 57.79
CA LYS A 271 -180.88 -25.34 58.00
C LYS A 271 -181.17 -23.94 57.46
#